data_AF-A0A183U5Q4-F1
#
_entry.id   AF-A0A183U5Q4-F1
#
_cell.length_a   1.000
_cell.length_b   1.000
_cell.length_c   1.000
_cell.angle_alpha   90.00
_cell.angle_beta   90.00
_cell.angle_gamma   90.00
#
_symmetry.space_group_name_H-M   'P 1'
#
loop_
_entity.id
_entity.type
_entity.pdbx_description
1 polymer ?
#
loop_
_entity_poly.entity_id
_entity_poly.type
_entity_poly.pdbx_seq_one_letter_code
_entity_poly.pdbx_strand_id
1 'polypeptide(L)'
;MLTVEEVEPASKIQGEIETQQCLSGRPSEEQLSRMSTMIQMAFRKVSSRIIERVLRTPQIEDHMKLSKELSDAHRKHLVQLSSIIGNLMEANLLNNDADTCIIDLGAGKAQLSYWMAHVSPKSRFLLIDRTGCRNKYDNKALQEDPSLRFSRLRCSIEHLDLSRVDSAKFPNSTIDSVTSAGPKKVAGDSCDRPFV
;
A
#
# COMPACT_ATOMS: atom_id res chain seq x y z
N MET A 1 -48.43 8.00 -19.30
CA MET A 1 -47.45 9.07 -19.05
C MET A 1 -46.86 8.79 -17.69
N LEU A 2 -45.79 7.99 -17.65
CA LEU A 2 -45.12 7.57 -16.41
C LEU A 2 -43.88 8.44 -16.25
N THR A 3 -43.83 9.19 -15.15
CA THR A 3 -42.71 10.02 -14.73
C THR A 3 -41.55 9.14 -14.30
N VAL A 4 -40.40 9.31 -14.95
CA VAL A 4 -39.15 8.66 -14.55
C VAL A 4 -38.58 9.47 -13.40
N GLU A 5 -38.47 8.87 -12.22
CA GLU A 5 -37.84 9.46 -11.04
C GLU A 5 -36.37 9.80 -11.34
N GLU A 6 -35.99 11.01 -10.96
CA GLU A 6 -34.61 11.49 -11.00
C GLU A 6 -33.77 10.65 -10.03
N VAL A 7 -32.71 10.04 -10.57
CA VAL A 7 -31.74 9.26 -9.79
C VAL A 7 -30.79 10.24 -9.10
N GLU A 8 -30.88 10.30 -7.77
CA GLU A 8 -29.96 11.02 -6.86
C GLU A 8 -28.48 10.72 -7.17
N PRO A 9 -27.57 11.71 -7.08
CA PRO A 9 -26.16 11.52 -7.39
C PRO A 9 -25.44 10.67 -6.32
N ALA A 10 -24.53 9.82 -6.80
CA ALA A 10 -23.74 8.90 -6.00
C ALA A 10 -23.05 9.57 -4.80
N SER A 11 -23.25 8.98 -3.62
CA SER A 11 -22.59 9.35 -2.36
C SER A 11 -21.08 9.51 -2.54
N LYS A 12 -20.52 10.69 -2.23
CA LYS A 12 -19.07 10.93 -2.14
C LYS A 12 -18.43 9.87 -1.25
N ILE A 13 -17.50 9.08 -1.80
CA ILE A 13 -16.74 8.07 -1.04
C ILE A 13 -15.70 8.82 -0.17
N GLN A 14 -15.64 8.48 1.11
CA GLN A 14 -14.73 9.08 2.08
C GLN A 14 -13.26 8.85 1.64
N GLY A 15 -12.50 9.93 1.42
CA GLY A 15 -11.07 9.87 1.05
C GLY A 15 -10.73 10.33 -0.38
N GLU A 16 -11.72 10.69 -1.19
CA GLU A 16 -11.50 11.22 -2.55
C GLU A 16 -11.36 12.76 -2.56
N ILE A 17 -10.44 13.27 -3.40
CA ILE A 17 -10.28 14.69 -3.75
C ILE A 17 -11.06 14.99 -5.04
N GLU A 18 -11.66 16.19 -5.16
CA GLU A 18 -12.46 16.60 -6.32
C GLU A 18 -11.67 16.56 -7.65
N THR A 19 -12.36 16.13 -8.70
CA THR A 19 -11.88 15.87 -10.04
C THR A 19 -11.30 17.11 -10.72
N GLN A 20 -10.02 17.06 -11.09
CA GLN A 20 -9.47 17.87 -12.16
C GLN A 20 -9.52 17.06 -13.46
N GLN A 21 -10.07 17.64 -14.53
CA GLN A 21 -10.27 16.98 -15.83
C GLN A 21 -9.00 16.24 -16.30
N CYS A 22 -9.16 14.95 -16.58
CA CYS A 22 -8.11 14.09 -17.13
C CYS A 22 -7.84 14.51 -18.59
N LEU A 23 -6.81 15.33 -18.80
CA LEU A 23 -6.22 15.50 -20.12
C LEU A 23 -5.67 14.13 -20.54
N SER A 24 -6.07 13.62 -21.72
CA SER A 24 -5.50 12.39 -22.30
C SER A 24 -4.02 12.63 -22.64
N GLY A 25 -3.16 12.57 -21.63
CA GLY A 25 -1.78 13.01 -21.64
C GLY A 25 -0.85 11.96 -22.22
N ARG A 26 -0.99 11.65 -23.52
CA ARG A 26 0.06 10.89 -24.20
C ARG A 26 1.34 11.73 -24.15
N PRO A 27 2.45 11.20 -23.60
CA PRO A 27 3.69 11.97 -23.53
C PRO A 27 4.20 12.30 -24.94
N SER A 28 4.73 13.51 -25.13
CA SER A 28 5.43 13.89 -26.35
C SER A 28 6.73 13.10 -26.49
N GLU A 29 7.29 13.05 -27.71
CA GLU A 29 8.56 12.37 -27.98
C GLU A 29 9.72 12.96 -27.14
N GLU A 30 9.72 14.26 -26.92
CA GLU A 30 10.67 14.92 -26.03
C GLU A 30 10.48 14.52 -24.56
N GLN A 31 9.25 14.35 -24.09
CA GLN A 31 8.97 13.86 -22.74
C GLN A 31 9.45 12.42 -22.58
N LEU A 32 9.20 11.55 -23.57
CA LEU A 32 9.69 10.17 -23.58
C LEU A 32 11.23 10.11 -23.61
N SER A 33 11.87 10.95 -24.43
CA SER A 33 13.32 11.03 -24.50
C SER A 33 13.93 11.45 -23.16
N ARG A 34 13.39 12.50 -22.54
CA ARG A 34 13.78 12.93 -21.18
C ARG A 34 13.60 11.82 -20.16
N MET A 35 12.47 11.12 -20.17
CA MET A 35 12.22 9.99 -19.27
C MET A 35 13.24 8.87 -19.47
N SER A 36 13.55 8.52 -20.73
CA SER A 36 14.57 7.52 -21.07
C SER A 36 15.94 7.91 -20.51
N THR A 37 16.36 9.16 -20.69
CA THR A 37 17.61 9.67 -20.12
C THR A 37 17.61 9.58 -18.60
N MET A 38 16.53 9.99 -17.92
CA MET A 38 16.42 9.90 -16.47
C MET A 38 16.52 8.46 -15.96
N ILE A 39 15.83 7.52 -16.60
CA ILE A 39 15.88 6.09 -16.25
C ILE A 39 17.29 5.54 -16.44
N GLN A 40 17.93 5.83 -17.57
CA GLN A 40 19.30 5.39 -17.82
C GLN A 40 20.29 5.97 -16.81
N MET A 41 20.16 7.25 -16.47
CA MET A 41 21.00 7.89 -15.45
C MET A 41 20.80 7.24 -14.07
N ALA A 42 19.55 7.00 -13.67
CA ALA A 42 19.24 6.31 -12.43
C ALA A 42 19.83 4.90 -12.41
N PHE A 43 19.61 4.13 -13.49
CA PHE A 43 20.14 2.78 -13.63
C PHE A 43 21.67 2.75 -13.52
N ARG A 44 22.39 3.61 -14.25
CA ARG A 44 23.87 3.66 -14.18
C ARG A 44 24.39 3.98 -12.78
N LYS A 45 23.65 4.78 -12.00
CA LYS A 45 24.02 5.10 -10.61
C LYS A 45 23.81 3.94 -9.64
N VAL A 46 22.85 3.06 -9.92
CA VAL A 46 22.47 1.98 -8.99
C VAL A 46 22.85 0.59 -9.48
N SER A 47 23.25 0.42 -10.74
CA SER A 47 23.45 -0.89 -11.38
C SER A 47 24.43 -1.79 -10.64
N SER A 48 25.54 -1.24 -10.13
CA SER A 48 26.52 -2.00 -9.34
C SER A 48 26.02 -2.42 -7.95
N ARG A 49 24.89 -1.86 -7.50
CA ARG A 49 24.23 -2.16 -6.23
C ARG A 49 22.99 -3.04 -6.39
N ILE A 50 22.53 -3.27 -7.63
CA ILE A 50 21.39 -4.16 -7.88
C ILE A 50 21.88 -5.58 -7.71
N ILE A 51 21.38 -6.25 -6.69
CA ILE A 51 21.61 -7.67 -6.44
C ILE A 51 20.40 -8.42 -6.99
N GLU A 52 20.63 -9.33 -7.93
CA GLU A 52 19.59 -10.25 -8.37
C GLU A 52 19.39 -11.31 -7.28
N ARG A 53 18.26 -11.22 -6.58
CA ARG A 53 17.86 -12.17 -5.54
C ARG A 53 16.40 -12.56 -5.74
N VAL A 54 16.11 -13.84 -5.57
CA VAL A 54 14.74 -14.35 -5.51
C VAL A 54 14.57 -15.03 -4.17
N LEU A 55 13.95 -14.31 -3.23
CA LEU A 55 13.58 -14.91 -1.95
C LEU A 55 12.30 -15.73 -2.10
N ARG A 56 12.14 -16.71 -1.21
CA ARG A 56 11.00 -17.62 -1.23
C ARG A 56 10.38 -17.71 0.15
N THR A 57 9.06 -17.74 0.20
CA THR A 57 8.29 -17.93 1.43
C THR A 57 7.74 -19.34 1.52
N PRO A 58 7.89 -20.06 2.64
CA PRO A 58 7.41 -21.44 2.79
C PRO A 58 5.94 -21.62 2.41
N GLN A 59 5.07 -20.71 2.82
CA GLN A 59 3.63 -20.76 2.58
C GLN A 59 3.27 -20.85 1.09
N ILE A 60 3.92 -20.02 0.26
CA ILE A 60 3.70 -20.01 -1.19
C ILE A 60 4.36 -21.21 -1.86
N GLU A 61 5.57 -21.60 -1.42
CA GLU A 61 6.28 -22.77 -1.96
C GLU A 61 5.49 -24.06 -1.72
N ASP A 62 4.95 -24.24 -0.52
CA ASP A 62 4.16 -25.41 -0.18
C ASP A 62 2.85 -25.43 -0.96
N HIS A 63 2.20 -24.27 -1.14
CA HIS A 63 1.04 -24.17 -2.03
C HIS A 63 1.39 -24.54 -3.48
N MET A 64 2.54 -24.10 -3.99
CA MET A 64 2.99 -24.45 -5.34
C MET A 64 3.31 -25.94 -5.51
N LYS A 65 3.78 -26.63 -4.45
CA LYS A 65 4.05 -28.08 -4.45
C LYS A 65 2.76 -28.90 -4.36
N LEU A 66 1.81 -28.47 -3.54
CA LEU A 66 0.54 -29.16 -3.32
C LEU A 66 -0.44 -29.00 -4.49
N SER A 67 -0.30 -27.92 -5.27
CA SER A 67 -1.16 -27.65 -6.41
C SER A 67 -0.75 -28.47 -7.64
N LYS A 68 -1.52 -29.52 -7.93
CA LYS A 68 -1.23 -30.48 -9.02
C LYS A 68 -1.34 -29.89 -10.43
N GLU A 69 -2.12 -28.82 -10.63
CA GLU A 69 -2.38 -28.23 -11.95
C GLU A 69 -2.25 -26.69 -11.93
N LEU A 70 -1.03 -26.19 -11.77
CA LEU A 70 -0.73 -24.76 -11.97
C LEU A 70 -0.20 -24.53 -13.38
N SER A 71 -0.83 -23.61 -14.12
CA SER A 71 -0.27 -23.12 -15.38
C SER A 71 1.06 -22.39 -15.13
N ASP A 72 1.94 -22.37 -16.13
CA ASP A 72 3.24 -21.70 -16.03
C ASP A 72 3.11 -20.21 -15.69
N ALA A 73 2.08 -19.55 -16.23
CA ALA A 73 1.79 -18.15 -15.94
C ALA A 73 1.43 -17.95 -14.45
N HIS A 74 0.58 -18.80 -13.88
CA HIS A 74 0.26 -18.74 -12.45
C HIS A 74 1.47 -19.08 -11.58
N ARG A 75 2.27 -20.08 -11.97
CA ARG A 75 3.50 -20.43 -11.24
C ARG A 75 4.48 -19.25 -11.21
N LYS A 76 4.73 -18.60 -12.34
CA LYS A 76 5.57 -17.40 -12.43
C LYS A 76 5.03 -16.28 -11.53
N HIS A 77 3.72 -16.06 -11.54
CA HIS A 77 3.09 -15.07 -10.67
C HIS A 77 3.31 -15.39 -9.17
N LEU A 78 3.12 -16.65 -8.75
CA LEU A 78 3.39 -17.06 -7.36
C LEU A 78 4.85 -16.89 -6.96
N VAL A 79 5.80 -17.20 -7.85
CA VAL A 79 7.24 -16.93 -7.60
C VAL A 79 7.51 -15.44 -7.40
N GLN A 80 6.87 -14.57 -8.18
CA GLN A 80 6.99 -13.11 -8.01
C GLN A 80 6.44 -12.67 -6.64
N LEU A 81 5.26 -13.16 -6.24
CA LEU A 81 4.68 -12.85 -4.92
C LEU A 81 5.60 -13.33 -3.79
N SER A 82 6.12 -14.56 -3.90
CA SER A 82 7.08 -15.16 -2.96
C SER A 82 8.34 -14.29 -2.80
N SER A 83 8.86 -13.77 -3.91
CA SER A 83 10.03 -12.88 -3.90
C SER A 83 9.73 -11.54 -3.24
N ILE A 84 8.60 -10.91 -3.56
CA ILE A 84 8.20 -9.63 -2.93
C ILE A 84 8.10 -9.80 -1.42
N ILE A 85 7.36 -10.82 -0.97
CA ILE A 85 7.13 -11.04 0.47
C ILE A 85 8.43 -11.40 1.18
N GLY A 86 9.27 -12.26 0.59
CA GLY A 86 10.57 -12.60 1.15
C GLY A 86 11.48 -11.38 1.34
N ASN A 87 11.51 -10.47 0.37
CA ASN A 87 12.27 -9.22 0.50
C ASN A 87 11.69 -8.29 1.58
N LEU A 88 10.37 -8.20 1.71
CA LEU A 88 9.74 -7.41 2.76
C LEU A 88 10.04 -7.96 4.16
N MET A 89 10.08 -9.28 4.31
CA MET A 89 10.47 -9.94 5.56
C MET A 89 11.95 -9.67 5.89
N GLU A 90 12.85 -9.85 4.93
CA GLU A 90 14.28 -9.59 5.13
C GLU A 90 14.58 -8.13 5.48
N ALA A 91 13.83 -7.19 4.89
CA ALA A 91 13.93 -5.77 5.19
C ALA A 91 13.21 -5.35 6.50
N ASN A 92 12.60 -6.30 7.23
CA ASN A 92 11.81 -6.04 8.43
C ASN A 92 10.64 -5.06 8.21
N LEU A 93 10.05 -5.09 7.01
CA LEU A 93 8.91 -4.26 6.58
C LEU A 93 7.57 -5.01 6.68
N LEU A 94 7.60 -6.33 6.90
CA LEU A 94 6.42 -7.17 7.07
C LEU A 94 6.40 -7.80 8.46
N ASN A 95 6.15 -6.97 9.47
CA ASN A 95 6.12 -7.37 10.88
C ASN A 95 4.71 -7.80 11.30
N ASN A 96 4.63 -8.96 11.96
CA ASN A 96 3.38 -9.51 12.48
C ASN A 96 2.93 -8.80 13.78
N ASP A 97 2.54 -7.54 13.64
CA ASP A 97 2.15 -6.63 14.71
C ASP A 97 0.80 -5.94 14.41
N ALA A 98 -0.03 -5.77 15.44
CA ALA A 98 -1.31 -5.07 15.38
C ALA A 98 -1.17 -3.57 15.10
N ASP A 99 0.00 -3.00 15.42
CA ASP A 99 0.37 -1.61 15.15
C ASP A 99 1.00 -1.42 13.76
N THR A 100 1.00 -2.46 12.92
CA THR A 100 1.40 -2.35 11.51
C THR A 100 0.17 -2.25 10.61
N CYS A 101 0.18 -1.26 9.70
CA CYS A 101 -0.80 -1.14 8.63
C CYS A 101 -0.10 -1.20 7.27
N ILE A 102 -0.44 -2.23 6.50
CA ILE A 102 0.09 -2.48 5.16
C ILE A 102 -0.91 -1.93 4.15
N ILE A 103 -0.43 -1.03 3.29
CA ILE A 103 -1.24 -0.39 2.25
C ILE A 103 -0.86 -0.99 0.90
N ASP A 104 -1.80 -1.70 0.26
CA ASP A 104 -1.61 -2.32 -1.06
C ASP A 104 -2.25 -1.43 -2.13
N LEU A 105 -1.42 -0.69 -2.85
CA LEU A 105 -1.84 0.24 -3.88
C LEU A 105 -2.05 -0.48 -5.21
N GLY A 106 -3.25 -0.39 -5.78
CA GLY A 106 -3.60 -1.16 -6.97
C GLY A 106 -3.79 -2.64 -6.66
N ALA A 107 -4.41 -2.94 -5.51
CA ALA A 107 -4.50 -4.29 -4.96
C ALA A 107 -5.20 -5.28 -5.90
N GLY A 108 -6.03 -4.81 -6.85
CA GLY A 108 -6.81 -5.65 -7.75
C GLY A 108 -7.55 -6.76 -6.99
N LYS A 109 -7.26 -8.01 -7.35
CA LYS A 109 -7.84 -9.21 -6.72
C LYS A 109 -7.33 -9.51 -5.30
N ALA A 110 -6.35 -8.76 -4.79
CA ALA A 110 -5.69 -8.89 -3.48
C ALA A 110 -4.87 -10.17 -3.26
N GLN A 111 -4.30 -10.76 -4.31
CA GLN A 111 -3.53 -12.00 -4.17
C GLN A 111 -2.22 -11.80 -3.39
N LEU A 112 -1.53 -10.65 -3.55
CA LEU A 112 -0.35 -10.31 -2.76
C LEU A 112 -0.70 -10.16 -1.28
N SER A 113 -1.70 -9.31 -0.99
CA SER A 113 -2.17 -9.08 0.38
C SER A 113 -2.67 -10.35 1.08
N TYR A 114 -3.32 -11.26 0.35
CA TYR A 114 -3.69 -12.58 0.88
C TYR A 114 -2.49 -13.37 1.40
N TRP A 115 -1.41 -13.43 0.62
CA TRP A 115 -0.20 -14.13 1.06
C TRP A 115 0.56 -13.39 2.15
N MET A 116 0.58 -12.05 2.14
CA MET A 116 1.14 -11.27 3.24
C MET A 116 0.40 -11.52 4.55
N ALA A 117 -0.92 -11.69 4.53
CA ALA A 117 -1.71 -12.01 5.71
C ALA A 117 -1.38 -13.39 6.32
N HIS A 118 -0.88 -14.35 5.53
CA HIS A 118 -0.40 -15.64 6.05
C HIS A 118 0.94 -15.52 6.80
N VAL A 119 1.71 -14.48 6.49
CA VAL A 119 2.99 -14.19 7.16
C VAL A 119 2.78 -13.24 8.34
N SER A 120 1.82 -12.31 8.20
CA SER A 120 1.60 -11.18 9.09
C SER A 120 0.12 -11.04 9.49
N PRO A 121 -0.50 -12.06 10.11
CA PRO A 121 -1.94 -12.09 10.36
C PRO A 121 -2.44 -11.01 11.34
N LYS A 122 -1.58 -10.49 12.23
CA LYS A 122 -1.96 -9.42 13.18
C LYS A 122 -2.02 -8.04 12.52
N SER A 123 -1.34 -7.86 11.39
CA SER A 123 -1.30 -6.58 10.69
C SER A 123 -2.66 -6.21 10.10
N ARG A 124 -2.88 -4.92 9.92
CA ARG A 124 -4.02 -4.41 9.16
C ARG A 124 -3.67 -4.28 7.69
N PHE A 125 -4.59 -4.62 6.81
CA PHE A 125 -4.45 -4.48 5.37
C PHE A 125 -5.44 -3.45 4.85
N LEU A 126 -4.93 -2.37 4.25
CA LEU A 126 -5.70 -1.35 3.55
C LEU A 126 -5.47 -1.50 2.05
N LEU A 127 -6.48 -1.96 1.34
CA LEU A 127 -6.42 -2.24 -0.09
C LEU A 127 -6.97 -1.05 -0.86
N ILE A 128 -6.18 -0.46 -1.76
CA ILE A 128 -6.61 0.65 -2.61
C ILE A 128 -6.75 0.14 -4.04
N ASP A 129 -7.93 0.26 -4.63
CA ASP A 129 -8.12 -0.03 -6.06
C ASP A 129 -9.28 0.78 -6.61
N ARG A 130 -9.14 1.30 -7.84
CA ARG A 130 -10.21 2.04 -8.52
C ARG A 130 -11.36 1.12 -8.92
N THR A 131 -11.02 -0.10 -9.33
CA THR A 131 -11.96 -1.07 -9.85
C THR A 131 -12.42 -2.02 -8.75
N GLY A 132 -13.74 -2.21 -8.65
CA GLY A 132 -14.31 -3.23 -7.77
C GLY A 132 -14.12 -4.65 -8.29
N CYS A 133 -13.01 -4.97 -8.95
CA CYS A 133 -12.70 -6.28 -9.49
C CYS A 133 -12.62 -7.32 -8.37
N ARG A 134 -13.80 -7.83 -8.01
CA ARG A 134 -14.17 -8.91 -7.07
C ARG A 134 -13.07 -9.21 -6.06
N ASN A 135 -13.28 -8.71 -4.85
CA ASN A 135 -12.62 -8.96 -3.55
C ASN A 135 -12.29 -10.45 -3.28
N LYS A 136 -11.61 -11.12 -4.21
CA LYS A 136 -11.57 -12.58 -4.29
C LYS A 136 -10.68 -13.11 -3.20
N TYR A 137 -9.45 -12.61 -3.13
CA TYR A 137 -8.48 -13.12 -2.20
C TYR A 137 -8.61 -12.49 -0.82
N ASP A 138 -9.15 -11.27 -0.69
CA ASP A 138 -9.52 -10.69 0.60
C ASP A 138 -10.75 -11.38 1.22
N ASN A 139 -11.80 -11.69 0.44
CA ASN A 139 -12.90 -12.51 0.95
C ASN A 139 -12.43 -13.93 1.28
N LYS A 140 -11.57 -14.52 0.44
CA LYS A 140 -10.99 -15.84 0.72
C LYS A 140 -10.18 -15.82 2.02
N ALA A 141 -9.35 -14.80 2.24
CA ALA A 141 -8.59 -14.64 3.49
C ALA A 141 -9.54 -14.62 4.69
N LEU A 142 -10.59 -13.78 4.64
CA LEU A 142 -11.56 -13.65 5.73
C LEU A 142 -12.42 -14.91 5.95
N GLN A 143 -12.62 -15.73 4.92
CA GLN A 143 -13.28 -17.04 5.04
C GLN A 143 -12.36 -18.07 5.72
N GLU A 144 -11.06 -18.04 5.41
CA GLU A 144 -10.06 -18.92 6.03
C GLU A 144 -9.77 -18.49 7.48
N ASP A 145 -9.70 -17.19 7.74
CA ASP A 145 -9.48 -16.59 9.05
C ASP A 145 -10.28 -15.27 9.21
N PRO A 146 -11.44 -15.32 9.89
CA PRO A 146 -12.27 -14.15 10.17
C PRO A 146 -11.62 -13.10 11.07
N SER A 147 -10.49 -13.40 11.73
CA SER A 147 -9.79 -12.45 12.60
C SER A 147 -8.92 -11.46 11.83
N LEU A 148 -8.65 -11.74 10.54
CA LEU A 148 -7.85 -10.87 9.68
C LEU A 148 -8.51 -9.50 9.48
N ARG A 149 -7.69 -8.47 9.40
CA ARG A 149 -8.14 -7.06 9.39
C ARG A 149 -7.97 -6.44 8.02
N PHE A 150 -8.84 -6.82 7.08
CA PHE A 150 -8.88 -6.24 5.73
C PHE A 150 -9.88 -5.08 5.65
N SER A 151 -9.45 -4.00 5.00
CA SER A 151 -10.31 -2.90 4.58
C SER A 151 -9.98 -2.54 3.13
N ARG A 152 -10.98 -2.11 2.36
CA ARG A 152 -10.78 -1.77 0.96
C ARG A 152 -11.38 -0.41 0.65
N LEU A 153 -10.54 0.51 0.19
CA LEU A 153 -10.95 1.81 -0.30
C LEU A 153 -11.04 1.76 -1.83
N ARG A 154 -12.23 2.06 -2.35
CA ARG A 154 -12.45 2.23 -3.78
C ARG A 154 -12.15 3.66 -4.15
N CYS A 155 -10.95 3.89 -4.69
CA CYS A 155 -10.45 5.22 -5.02
C CYS A 155 -9.38 5.09 -6.10
N SER A 156 -9.31 6.06 -7.01
CA SER A 156 -8.15 6.17 -7.91
C SER A 156 -6.92 6.55 -7.08
N ILE A 157 -5.79 5.89 -7.31
CA ILE A 157 -4.54 6.19 -6.57
C ILE A 157 -4.15 7.68 -6.71
N GLU A 158 -4.47 8.29 -7.86
CA GLU A 158 -4.22 9.72 -8.13
C GLU A 158 -5.04 10.68 -7.25
N HIS A 159 -6.09 10.20 -6.58
CA HIS A 159 -6.98 10.98 -5.71
C HIS A 159 -6.95 10.49 -4.26
N LEU A 160 -6.04 9.59 -3.92
CA LEU A 160 -5.93 9.01 -2.59
C LEU A 160 -5.39 10.03 -1.59
N ASP A 161 -6.22 10.41 -0.62
CA ASP A 161 -5.80 11.21 0.54
C ASP A 161 -5.84 10.37 1.83
N LEU A 162 -4.69 9.81 2.21
CA LEU A 162 -4.57 8.99 3.42
C LEU A 162 -4.90 9.74 4.72
N SER A 163 -4.79 11.07 4.76
CA SER A 163 -5.13 11.85 5.96
C SER A 163 -6.62 11.77 6.29
N ARG A 164 -7.45 11.49 5.28
CA ARG A 164 -8.92 11.39 5.35
C ARG A 164 -9.42 9.95 5.47
N VAL A 165 -8.51 8.96 5.51
CA VAL A 165 -8.85 7.53 5.62
C VAL A 165 -8.72 7.08 7.07
N ASP A 166 -9.84 6.91 7.75
CA ASP A 166 -9.84 6.53 9.18
C ASP A 166 -9.26 5.14 9.42
N SER A 167 -9.41 4.22 8.46
CA SER A 167 -8.81 2.88 8.52
C SER A 167 -7.28 2.88 8.40
N ALA A 168 -6.66 3.99 7.98
CA ALA A 168 -5.21 4.16 8.02
C ALA A 168 -4.71 4.66 9.39
N LYS A 169 -5.58 5.33 10.16
CA LYS A 169 -5.24 5.85 11.49
C LYS A 169 -5.08 4.71 12.49
N PHE A 170 -4.10 4.82 13.38
CA PHE A 170 -3.94 3.89 14.49
C PHE A 170 -4.80 4.36 15.66
N PRO A 171 -5.40 3.46 16.46
CA PRO A 171 -6.23 3.85 17.59
C PRO A 171 -5.51 4.71 18.65
N ASN A 172 -4.16 4.78 18.60
CA ASN A 172 -3.34 5.57 19.52
C ASN A 172 -2.48 6.66 18.88
N SER A 173 -2.67 6.97 17.58
CA SER A 173 -2.00 8.15 17.01
C SER A 173 -2.84 9.39 17.33
N THR A 174 -2.59 10.00 18.49
CA THR A 174 -2.93 11.42 18.70
C THR A 174 -2.31 12.18 17.54
N ILE A 175 -3.14 12.68 16.64
CA ILE A 175 -2.70 13.59 15.58
C ILE A 175 -2.43 14.91 16.29
N ASP A 176 -1.23 15.05 16.85
CA ASP A 176 -0.70 16.36 17.19
C ASP A 176 -0.51 17.08 15.87
N SER A 177 -1.55 17.84 15.51
CA SER A 177 -1.47 18.84 14.48
C SER A 177 -0.37 19.81 14.89
N VAL A 178 0.83 19.62 14.34
CA VAL A 178 1.91 20.61 14.40
C VAL A 178 1.44 21.81 13.56
N THR A 179 0.58 22.62 14.17
CA THR A 179 0.37 24.00 13.76
C THR A 179 1.60 24.77 14.24
N SER A 180 2.25 25.45 13.29
CA SER A 180 3.41 26.28 13.54
C SER A 180 3.10 27.36 14.58
N ALA A 181 3.51 27.13 15.83
CA ALA A 181 3.64 28.19 16.82
C ALA A 181 5.10 28.65 16.83
N GLY A 182 5.32 29.93 16.53
CA GLY A 182 6.62 30.56 16.45
C GLY A 182 7.47 30.46 17.73
N PRO A 183 8.74 30.89 17.67
CA PRO A 183 9.69 30.65 18.74
C PRO A 183 9.27 31.38 20.02
N LYS A 184 8.96 30.59 21.07
CA LYS A 184 8.84 31.12 22.44
C LYS A 184 10.23 31.48 22.95
N LYS A 185 10.41 32.74 23.34
CA LYS A 185 11.59 33.24 24.07
C LYS A 185 11.85 32.37 25.30
N VAL A 186 13.05 31.83 25.40
CA VAL A 186 13.54 31.15 26.60
C VAL A 186 13.94 32.24 27.61
N ALA A 187 13.21 32.32 28.71
CA ALA A 187 13.67 33.03 29.90
C ALA A 187 14.68 32.13 30.60
N GLY A 188 15.88 32.67 30.85
CA GLY A 188 16.92 31.97 31.60
C GLY A 188 16.51 31.79 33.04
N ASP A 189 16.83 30.63 33.60
CA ASP A 189 16.95 30.48 35.03
C ASP A 189 18.23 29.71 35.35
N SER A 190 19.06 30.39 36.14
CA SER A 190 20.34 29.97 36.68
C SER A 190 20.16 28.84 37.68
N CYS A 191 20.98 27.79 37.57
CA CYS A 191 21.26 26.88 38.67
C CYS A 191 22.72 26.44 38.60
N ASP A 192 23.54 27.14 39.38
CA ASP A 192 24.85 26.71 39.84
C ASP A 192 24.79 25.32 40.49
N ARG A 193 25.74 24.45 40.14
CA ARG A 193 26.29 23.47 41.09
C ARG A 193 27.79 23.26 40.84
N PRO A 194 28.59 23.15 41.92
CA PRO A 194 30.04 23.14 41.84
C PRO A 194 30.60 21.75 41.51
N PHE A 195 31.77 21.77 40.87
CA PHE A 195 32.64 20.61 40.67
C PHE A 195 33.26 20.16 42.00
N VAL A 196 33.14 18.87 42.30
CA VAL A 196 34.17 18.07 42.99
C VAL A 196 34.32 16.77 42.20
#